data_AF-A0A1H3IS94-F1
#
_entry.id   AF-A0A1H3IS94-F1
#
_cell.length_a   1.000
_cell.length_b   1.000
_cell.length_c   1.000
_cell.angle_alpha   90.00
_cell.angle_beta   90.00
_cell.angle_gamma   90.00
#
_symmetry.space_group_name_H-M   'P 1'
#
loop_
_entity.id
_entity.type
_entity.pdbx_description
1 polymer ?
#
loop_
_entity_poly.entity_id
_entity_poly.type
_entity_poly.pdbx_seq_one_letter_code
_entity_poly.pdbx_strand_id
1 'polypeptide(L)'
;MSASKATAANRFGLGARPGELERSGDDGREILLAQLRRPPALDAFAGLPGSVETLRLEFRQQQLSRAARAQRGAVAAPMADPAAPATMAAADEPLPRTRRRARAADPGDAARERPPAGRDDGDPADQLRRELRRRQLAEFAARYRHAADTDAPFVERLSQFWSNHFAVSIDKGNARLYAGSMEREAIRPHVLGRFQDMLLAVERHPAMLRYLDNAASIGDDSRVAMRAQRLGREKRGLNENLAREILELHTLGVDGGYRQEDVIELARAITGWSTPGPRDAAAAQSFVFRANAHEPGARRVLGRSYAEGGQEQGRAVLADLARHPATARHLSFKLARHFVADQPPPALVERMAQAYLREDGDLRALYRALLESEQAWTADARKFKTPNDFVISALRAGELPVGDQARALVGLLASLGQPVFTPRSPAGFPDTAADWSSPDGLFKRIQAAQMFAARVDSGDITPYQRALAVLGSQAVSGDFAIGLRRAGSASDGCSLLFASPAFQWRV
;
A
#
# COMPACT_ATOMS: atom_id res chain seq x y z
N MET A 1 25.91 -13.71 -22.41
CA MET A 1 24.56 -13.36 -21.89
C MET A 1 24.24 -11.94 -22.35
N SER A 2 23.10 -11.72 -23.00
CA SER A 2 22.73 -10.39 -23.53
C SER A 2 22.48 -9.39 -22.38
N ALA A 3 23.05 -8.19 -22.47
CA ALA A 3 22.87 -7.12 -21.49
C ALA A 3 21.41 -6.75 -21.28
N SER A 4 20.58 -6.84 -22.34
CA SER A 4 19.16 -6.51 -22.26
C SER A 4 18.38 -7.46 -21.34
N LYS A 5 18.76 -8.74 -21.21
CA LYS A 5 18.11 -9.68 -20.27
C LYS A 5 18.34 -9.28 -18.82
N ALA A 6 19.58 -8.91 -18.49
CA ALA A 6 19.95 -8.48 -17.15
C ALA A 6 19.19 -7.19 -16.77
N THR A 7 19.12 -6.23 -17.69
CA THR A 7 18.30 -5.01 -17.53
C THR A 7 16.82 -5.34 -17.36
N ALA A 8 16.27 -6.26 -18.17
CA ALA A 8 14.87 -6.66 -18.03
C ALA A 8 14.56 -7.22 -16.64
N ALA A 9 15.42 -8.09 -16.10
CA ALA A 9 15.21 -8.69 -14.79
C ALA A 9 15.46 -7.72 -13.62
N ASN A 10 16.50 -6.88 -13.69
CA ASN A 10 16.95 -6.06 -12.56
C ASN A 10 16.38 -4.64 -12.55
N ARG A 11 16.17 -4.02 -13.71
CA ARG A 11 15.55 -2.69 -13.84
C ARG A 11 14.04 -2.74 -13.72
N PHE A 12 13.43 -3.57 -14.58
CA PHE A 12 11.97 -3.67 -14.71
C PHE A 12 11.39 -4.79 -13.86
N GLY A 13 12.07 -5.93 -13.76
CA GLY A 13 11.68 -7.03 -12.87
C GLY A 13 12.05 -6.79 -11.41
N LEU A 14 12.04 -7.85 -10.61
CA LEU A 14 12.32 -7.84 -9.17
C LEU A 14 13.70 -8.41 -8.84
N GLY A 15 14.60 -8.45 -9.83
CA GLY A 15 15.83 -9.24 -9.79
C GLY A 15 15.61 -10.64 -10.37
N ALA A 16 16.70 -11.30 -10.76
CA ALA A 16 16.67 -12.66 -11.31
C ALA A 16 16.96 -13.72 -10.23
N ARG A 17 16.36 -14.90 -10.40
CA ARG A 17 16.85 -16.14 -9.78
C ARG A 17 17.99 -16.73 -10.61
N PRO A 18 18.89 -17.53 -10.04
CA PRO A 18 19.84 -18.32 -10.81
C PRO A 18 19.16 -19.09 -11.96
N GLY A 19 19.79 -19.09 -13.15
CA GLY A 19 19.26 -19.70 -14.37
C GLY A 19 18.07 -18.99 -15.03
N GLU A 20 17.51 -17.92 -14.45
CA GLU A 20 16.40 -17.18 -15.07
C GLU A 20 16.86 -16.38 -16.30
N LEU A 21 18.06 -15.78 -16.24
CA LEU A 21 18.64 -15.05 -17.37
C LEU A 21 19.05 -15.96 -18.54
N GLU A 22 19.29 -17.25 -18.27
CA GLU A 22 19.69 -18.25 -19.27
C GLU A 22 18.47 -18.87 -19.97
N ARG A 23 17.38 -19.09 -19.24
CA ARG A 23 16.13 -19.68 -19.77
C ARG A 23 15.26 -18.72 -20.58
N SER A 24 15.55 -17.43 -20.53
CA SER A 24 14.74 -16.39 -21.16
C SER A 24 15.22 -16.09 -22.60
N GLY A 25 14.31 -15.66 -23.49
CA GLY A 25 14.60 -15.32 -24.90
C GLY A 25 15.71 -14.28 -25.08
N ASP A 26 16.20 -14.05 -26.29
CA ASP A 26 17.42 -13.26 -26.52
C ASP A 26 17.28 -11.75 -26.30
N ASP A 27 16.06 -11.21 -26.39
CA ASP A 27 15.76 -9.81 -26.14
C ASP A 27 14.98 -9.59 -24.83
N GLY A 28 15.57 -8.80 -23.92
CA GLY A 28 14.93 -8.31 -22.70
C GLY A 28 13.61 -7.59 -22.92
N ARG A 29 13.45 -6.83 -24.01
CA ARG A 29 12.19 -6.13 -24.32
C ARG A 29 11.07 -7.11 -24.60
N GLU A 30 11.33 -8.11 -25.44
CA GLU A 30 10.36 -9.16 -25.77
C GLU A 30 9.93 -9.96 -24.54
N ILE A 31 10.85 -10.25 -23.63
CA ILE A 31 10.55 -10.92 -22.35
C ILE A 31 9.53 -10.11 -21.54
N LEU A 32 9.73 -8.79 -21.40
CA LEU A 32 8.83 -7.93 -20.64
C LEU A 32 7.47 -7.77 -21.33
N LEU A 33 7.47 -7.60 -22.66
CA LEU A 33 6.24 -7.52 -23.46
C LEU A 33 5.44 -8.83 -23.40
N ALA A 34 6.11 -9.99 -23.31
CA ALA A 34 5.45 -11.28 -23.12
C ALA A 34 4.79 -11.39 -21.74
N GLN A 35 5.40 -10.84 -20.69
CA GLN A 35 4.78 -10.80 -19.36
C GLN A 35 3.49 -9.98 -19.36
N LEU A 36 3.43 -8.89 -20.13
CA LEU A 36 2.20 -8.08 -20.29
C LEU A 36 1.04 -8.82 -20.97
N ARG A 37 1.26 -10.02 -21.54
CA ARG A 37 0.19 -10.85 -22.11
C ARG A 37 -0.34 -11.90 -21.13
N ARG A 38 0.39 -12.15 -20.03
CA ARG A 38 -0.03 -13.11 -19.00
C ARG A 38 -1.09 -12.48 -18.11
N PRO A 39 -2.16 -13.20 -17.73
CA PRO A 39 -3.10 -12.69 -16.74
C PRO A 39 -2.39 -12.49 -15.39
N PRO A 40 -2.81 -11.52 -14.57
CA PRO A 40 -2.32 -11.36 -13.20
C PRO A 40 -2.57 -12.64 -12.39
N ALA A 41 -1.58 -13.10 -11.63
CA ALA A 41 -1.64 -14.36 -10.88
C ALA A 41 -2.46 -14.21 -9.59
N LEU A 42 -3.79 -14.25 -9.70
CA LEU A 42 -4.71 -14.16 -8.56
C LEU A 42 -4.74 -15.46 -7.74
N ASP A 43 -4.50 -16.61 -8.37
CA ASP A 43 -4.56 -17.93 -7.74
C ASP A 43 -3.54 -18.11 -6.61
N ALA A 44 -2.39 -17.42 -6.70
CA ALA A 44 -1.37 -17.40 -5.65
C ALA A 44 -1.91 -16.90 -4.29
N PHE A 45 -3.08 -16.27 -4.29
CA PHE A 45 -3.72 -15.70 -3.13
C PHE A 45 -5.11 -16.26 -2.81
N ALA A 46 -5.58 -17.28 -3.55
CA ALA A 46 -6.96 -17.79 -3.44
C ALA A 46 -7.34 -18.28 -2.03
N GLY A 47 -6.36 -18.72 -1.23
CA GLY A 47 -6.59 -19.16 0.15
C GLY A 47 -6.70 -18.04 1.20
N LEU A 48 -6.62 -16.77 0.79
CA LEU A 48 -6.70 -15.62 1.70
C LEU A 48 -8.14 -15.07 1.78
N PRO A 49 -8.57 -14.60 2.95
CA PRO A 49 -9.91 -14.07 3.12
C PRO A 49 -10.12 -12.79 2.30
N GLY A 50 -11.29 -12.69 1.67
CA GLY A 50 -11.68 -11.47 0.97
C GLY A 50 -12.26 -10.40 1.89
N SER A 51 -12.48 -9.20 1.36
CA SER A 51 -12.98 -8.05 2.13
C SER A 51 -14.33 -8.29 2.80
N VAL A 52 -15.21 -9.10 2.19
CA VAL A 52 -16.52 -9.47 2.77
C VAL A 52 -16.33 -10.31 4.03
N GLU A 53 -15.42 -11.27 4.02
CA GLU A 53 -15.12 -12.10 5.20
C GLU A 53 -14.47 -11.25 6.30
N THR A 54 -13.54 -10.38 5.93
CA THR A 54 -12.90 -9.43 6.86
C THR A 54 -13.92 -8.51 7.54
N LEU A 55 -14.92 -8.00 6.80
CA LEU A 55 -16.01 -7.20 7.37
C LEU A 55 -16.82 -7.99 8.42
N ARG A 56 -17.12 -9.27 8.16
CA ARG A 56 -17.85 -10.14 9.12
C ARG A 56 -17.05 -10.35 10.40
N LEU A 57 -15.74 -10.53 10.31
CA LEU A 57 -14.86 -10.65 11.47
C LEU A 57 -14.77 -9.34 12.25
N GLU A 58 -14.70 -8.21 11.56
CA GLU A 58 -14.72 -6.90 12.20
C GLU A 58 -16.04 -6.69 12.98
N PHE A 59 -17.19 -7.04 12.41
CA PHE A 59 -18.46 -6.94 13.13
C PHE A 59 -18.51 -7.83 14.37
N ARG A 60 -18.00 -9.07 14.27
CA ARG A 60 -17.85 -9.96 15.44
C ARG A 60 -16.96 -9.32 16.50
N GLN A 61 -15.84 -8.70 16.11
CA GLN A 61 -14.94 -7.99 17.02
C GLN A 61 -15.64 -6.83 17.74
N GLN A 62 -16.44 -6.05 17.01
CA GLN A 62 -17.19 -4.93 17.57
C GLN A 62 -18.27 -5.41 18.56
N GLN A 63 -18.97 -6.52 18.25
CA GLN A 63 -19.96 -7.12 19.13
C GLN A 63 -19.33 -7.61 20.44
N LEU A 64 -18.25 -8.39 20.36
CA LEU A 64 -17.52 -8.87 21.55
C LEU A 64 -16.99 -7.70 22.39
N SER A 65 -16.45 -6.66 21.75
CA SER A 65 -15.95 -5.48 22.45
C SER A 65 -17.08 -4.72 23.17
N ARG A 66 -18.27 -4.63 22.57
CA ARG A 66 -19.45 -4.03 23.20
C ARG A 66 -19.95 -4.87 24.37
N ALA A 67 -20.04 -6.18 24.22
CA ALA A 67 -20.43 -7.10 25.30
C ALA A 67 -19.46 -7.02 26.49
N ALA A 68 -18.16 -7.04 26.23
CA ALA A 68 -17.14 -6.92 27.27
C ALA A 68 -17.15 -5.55 27.98
N ARG A 69 -17.53 -4.47 27.28
CA ARG A 69 -17.74 -3.15 27.90
C ARG A 69 -19.02 -3.13 28.75
N ALA A 70 -20.11 -3.72 28.27
CA ALA A 70 -21.35 -3.84 29.02
C ALA A 70 -21.17 -4.65 30.31
N GLN A 71 -20.45 -5.77 30.24
CA GLN A 71 -20.10 -6.58 31.42
C GLN A 71 -19.22 -5.80 32.40
N ARG A 72 -18.18 -5.09 31.93
CA ARG A 72 -17.35 -4.25 32.82
C ARG A 72 -18.11 -3.08 33.42
N GLY A 73 -19.03 -2.46 32.68
CA GLY A 73 -19.91 -1.40 33.18
C GLY A 73 -20.93 -1.92 34.20
N ALA A 74 -21.40 -3.16 34.04
CA ALA A 74 -22.28 -3.82 35.01
C ALA A 74 -21.53 -4.22 36.30
N VAL A 75 -20.25 -4.60 36.21
CA VAL A 75 -19.40 -4.93 37.38
C VAL A 75 -18.91 -3.67 38.12
N ALA A 76 -18.86 -2.51 37.46
CA ALA A 76 -18.46 -1.23 38.04
C ALA A 76 -19.63 -0.39 38.59
N ALA A 77 -20.86 -0.91 38.58
CA ALA A 77 -21.97 -0.25 39.27
C ALA A 77 -21.71 -0.28 40.79
N PRO A 78 -21.67 0.87 41.50
CA PRO A 78 -21.54 0.85 42.94
C PRO A 78 -22.80 0.20 43.53
N MET A 79 -22.62 -0.79 44.41
CA MET A 79 -23.66 -1.12 45.37
C MET A 79 -23.84 0.10 46.27
N ALA A 80 -24.84 0.92 45.95
CA ALA A 80 -25.23 2.06 46.76
C ALA A 80 -25.86 1.55 48.06
N ASP A 81 -25.15 1.81 49.16
CA ASP A 81 -25.63 1.66 50.53
C ASP A 81 -26.64 2.79 50.82
N PRO A 82 -27.89 2.51 51.26
CA PRO A 82 -28.93 3.53 51.37
C PRO A 82 -28.92 4.14 52.77
N ALA A 83 -27.99 5.04 53.08
CA ALA A 83 -28.12 5.95 54.24
C ALA A 83 -27.11 7.10 54.22
N ALA A 84 -27.53 8.29 53.79
CA ALA A 84 -27.23 9.59 54.43
C ALA A 84 -27.75 10.77 53.57
N PRO A 85 -28.23 11.86 54.20
CA PRO A 85 -29.04 12.87 53.53
C PRO A 85 -28.25 13.94 52.78
N ALA A 86 -28.95 14.55 51.82
CA ALA A 86 -28.50 15.63 50.97
C ALA A 86 -28.14 16.91 51.72
N THR A 87 -27.06 17.56 51.30
CA THR A 87 -26.83 18.99 51.52
C THR A 87 -26.66 19.69 50.17
N MET A 88 -27.55 20.64 49.93
CA MET A 88 -27.45 21.61 48.85
C MET A 88 -26.39 22.66 49.17
N ALA A 89 -25.54 22.99 48.20
CA ALA A 89 -24.93 24.31 48.08
C ALA A 89 -24.72 24.64 46.60
N ALA A 90 -25.30 25.76 46.19
CA ALA A 90 -25.15 26.38 44.87
C ALA A 90 -23.92 27.29 44.85
N ALA A 91 -23.29 27.47 43.67
CA ALA A 91 -22.95 28.78 43.08
C ALA A 91 -21.94 28.65 41.91
N ASP A 92 -22.31 29.29 40.81
CA ASP A 92 -21.56 30.12 39.85
C ASP A 92 -20.23 29.69 39.17
N GLU A 93 -20.25 29.99 37.86
CA GLU A 93 -19.25 30.14 36.77
C GLU A 93 -17.84 30.70 37.11
N PRO A 94 -16.89 30.86 36.14
CA PRO A 94 -16.69 30.24 34.81
C PRO A 94 -15.23 29.73 34.57
N LEU A 95 -15.03 29.07 33.42
CA LEU A 95 -13.73 28.58 32.90
C LEU A 95 -12.68 29.70 32.65
N PRO A 96 -11.38 29.43 32.93
CA PRO A 96 -10.30 30.08 32.19
C PRO A 96 -9.49 29.09 31.35
N ARG A 97 -9.36 29.45 30.07
CA ARG A 97 -8.34 28.95 29.15
C ARG A 97 -6.95 29.31 29.68
N THR A 98 -6.09 28.34 29.93
CA THR A 98 -4.63 28.57 29.88
C THR A 98 -3.85 27.38 29.32
N ARG A 99 -2.90 27.74 28.45
CA ARG A 99 -1.86 26.92 27.86
C ARG A 99 -1.07 26.19 28.95
N ARG A 100 -0.87 24.88 28.83
CA ARG A 100 0.09 24.14 29.66
C ARG A 100 1.29 23.68 28.83
N ARG A 101 2.40 24.38 29.03
CA ARG A 101 3.76 23.95 28.70
C ARG A 101 4.01 22.55 29.29
N ALA A 102 4.63 21.70 28.48
CA ALA A 102 5.23 20.45 28.94
C ALA A 102 6.36 20.77 29.92
N ARG A 103 6.25 20.28 31.16
CA ARG A 103 7.36 20.13 32.09
C ARG A 103 7.66 18.63 32.20
N ALA A 104 8.93 18.32 31.98
CA ALA A 104 9.53 17.02 32.26
C ALA A 104 9.40 16.68 33.76
N ALA A 105 9.14 15.42 34.07
CA ALA A 105 9.25 14.85 35.40
C ALA A 105 10.16 13.63 35.32
N ASP A 106 11.13 13.63 36.24
CA ASP A 106 12.20 12.66 36.47
C ASP A 106 11.66 11.31 36.99
N PRO A 107 12.36 10.17 36.79
CA PRO A 107 11.89 8.84 37.14
C PRO A 107 12.34 8.43 38.55
N GLY A 108 11.42 7.99 39.40
CA GLY A 108 11.76 7.41 40.69
C GLY A 108 10.53 6.96 41.49
N ASP A 109 10.49 5.68 41.81
CA ASP A 109 9.65 5.01 42.81
C ASP A 109 8.12 4.99 42.63
N ALA A 110 7.61 3.87 42.12
CA ALA A 110 7.15 2.79 43.00
C ALA A 110 6.52 1.66 42.15
N ALA A 111 7.33 0.64 41.90
CA ALA A 111 6.85 -0.66 41.46
C ALA A 111 5.93 -1.26 42.54
N ARG A 112 4.62 -1.19 42.31
CA ARG A 112 3.68 -2.20 42.81
C ARG A 112 3.30 -3.07 41.64
N GLU A 113 4.11 -4.11 41.42
CA GLU A 113 3.77 -5.23 40.55
C GLU A 113 2.47 -5.86 41.07
N ARG A 114 1.37 -5.58 40.37
CA ARG A 114 0.22 -6.49 40.40
C ARG A 114 0.65 -7.77 39.68
N PRO A 115 0.43 -8.96 40.26
CA PRO A 115 0.73 -10.20 39.55
C PRO A 115 -0.06 -10.24 38.24
N PRO A 116 0.48 -10.81 37.15
CA PRO A 116 -0.28 -10.97 35.93
C PRO A 116 -1.44 -11.89 36.25
N ALA A 117 -2.66 -11.36 36.25
CA ALA A 117 -3.86 -12.18 36.17
C ALA A 117 -3.65 -13.14 34.99
N GLY A 118 -3.77 -14.44 35.26
CA GLY A 118 -3.53 -15.50 34.27
C GLY A 118 -4.18 -15.14 32.94
N ARG A 119 -3.39 -15.20 31.86
CA ARG A 119 -3.91 -15.02 30.51
C ARG A 119 -4.85 -16.19 30.23
N ASP A 120 -6.14 -15.93 30.36
CA ASP A 120 -7.16 -16.90 30.00
C ASP A 120 -7.12 -17.07 28.47
N ASP A 121 -6.52 -18.18 28.01
CA ASP A 121 -6.48 -18.53 26.59
C ASP A 121 -7.89 -18.75 25.99
N GLY A 122 -8.93 -18.72 26.84
CA GLY A 122 -10.35 -18.78 26.50
C GLY A 122 -11.04 -17.47 26.10
N ASP A 123 -10.48 -16.26 26.28
CA ASP A 123 -11.19 -15.00 25.93
C ASP A 123 -11.47 -14.94 24.41
N PRO A 124 -12.75 -14.94 23.97
CA PRO A 124 -13.10 -14.85 22.55
C PRO A 124 -12.52 -13.60 21.85
N ALA A 125 -12.32 -12.51 22.60
CA ALA A 125 -11.74 -11.29 22.04
C ALA A 125 -10.22 -11.45 21.80
N ASP A 126 -9.49 -12.18 22.65
CA ASP A 126 -8.07 -12.51 22.44
C ASP A 126 -7.88 -13.52 21.31
N GLN A 127 -8.74 -14.53 21.23
CA GLN A 127 -8.73 -15.49 20.12
C GLN A 127 -8.90 -14.79 18.78
N LEU A 128 -9.86 -13.87 18.66
CA LEU A 128 -10.07 -13.09 17.44
C LEU A 128 -8.90 -12.14 17.14
N ARG A 129 -8.30 -11.50 18.14
CA ARG A 129 -7.07 -10.69 17.95
C ARG A 129 -5.92 -11.53 17.39
N ARG A 130 -5.73 -12.74 17.90
CA ARG A 130 -4.72 -13.69 17.39
C ARG A 130 -5.02 -14.11 15.95
N GLU A 131 -6.28 -14.39 15.64
CA GLU A 131 -6.72 -14.73 14.29
C GLU A 131 -6.46 -13.62 13.27
N LEU A 132 -6.81 -12.37 13.60
CA LEU A 132 -6.57 -11.22 12.72
C LEU A 132 -5.08 -11.00 12.46
N ARG A 133 -4.23 -11.13 13.49
CA ARG A 133 -2.76 -11.06 13.32
C ARG A 133 -2.23 -12.17 12.44
N ARG A 134 -2.74 -13.40 12.60
CA ARG A 134 -2.37 -14.54 11.76
C ARG A 134 -2.75 -14.31 10.30
N ARG A 135 -3.96 -13.82 10.04
CA ARG A 135 -4.44 -13.47 8.69
C ARG A 135 -3.57 -12.38 8.06
N GLN A 136 -3.26 -11.31 8.80
CA GLN A 136 -2.37 -10.25 8.32
C GLN A 136 -0.95 -10.78 8.01
N LEU A 137 -0.42 -11.69 8.83
CA LEU A 137 0.88 -12.31 8.52
C LEU A 137 0.81 -13.20 7.28
N ALA A 138 -0.31 -13.92 7.08
CA ALA A 138 -0.52 -14.74 5.89
C ALA A 138 -0.60 -13.90 4.61
N GLU A 139 -1.24 -12.73 4.68
CA GLU A 139 -1.25 -11.72 3.60
C GLU A 139 0.18 -11.33 3.19
N PHE A 140 1.02 -10.99 4.17
CA PHE A 140 2.40 -10.61 3.91
C PHE A 140 3.20 -11.79 3.36
N ALA A 141 3.05 -12.98 3.95
CA ALA A 141 3.73 -14.18 3.50
C ALA A 141 3.40 -14.50 2.03
N ALA A 142 2.12 -14.42 1.64
CA ALA A 142 1.69 -14.66 0.27
C ALA A 142 2.25 -13.62 -0.70
N ARG A 143 2.20 -12.33 -0.34
CA ARG A 143 2.77 -11.22 -1.14
C ARG A 143 4.24 -11.45 -1.46
N TYR A 144 5.07 -11.70 -0.44
CA TYR A 144 6.52 -11.87 -0.64
C TYR A 144 6.88 -13.21 -1.27
N ARG A 145 6.13 -14.28 -0.98
CA ARG A 145 6.32 -15.57 -1.65
C ARG A 145 6.04 -15.44 -3.15
N HIS A 146 4.90 -14.84 -3.52
CA HIS A 146 4.59 -14.62 -4.92
C HIS A 146 5.64 -13.75 -5.61
N ALA A 147 6.12 -12.68 -4.98
CA ALA A 147 7.17 -11.84 -5.52
C ALA A 147 8.53 -12.56 -5.68
N ALA A 148 8.85 -13.48 -4.77
CA ALA A 148 10.06 -14.31 -4.87
C ALA A 148 9.94 -15.37 -5.98
N ASP A 149 8.76 -15.94 -6.20
CA ASP A 149 8.61 -17.15 -7.02
C ASP A 149 8.07 -16.89 -8.45
N THR A 150 7.43 -15.74 -8.69
CA THR A 150 6.76 -15.46 -9.96
C THR A 150 7.71 -15.43 -11.16
N ASP A 151 7.22 -15.96 -12.29
CA ASP A 151 7.83 -15.84 -13.63
C ASP A 151 7.36 -14.59 -14.38
N ALA A 152 6.56 -13.72 -13.74
CA ALA A 152 6.15 -12.42 -14.27
C ALA A 152 6.53 -11.27 -13.32
N PRO A 153 7.83 -11.12 -12.96
CA PRO A 153 8.26 -10.17 -11.94
C PRO A 153 8.03 -8.70 -12.33
N PHE A 154 7.92 -8.36 -13.62
CA PHE A 154 7.55 -7.00 -14.05
C PHE A 154 6.10 -6.68 -13.68
N VAL A 155 5.17 -7.61 -13.91
CA VAL A 155 3.75 -7.45 -13.55
C VAL A 155 3.57 -7.40 -12.03
N GLU A 156 4.35 -8.19 -11.29
CA GLU A 156 4.34 -8.09 -9.83
C GLU A 156 4.87 -6.75 -9.33
N ARG A 157 5.97 -6.23 -9.89
CA ARG A 157 6.47 -4.89 -9.55
C ARG A 157 5.41 -3.82 -9.85
N LEU A 158 4.73 -3.90 -10.98
CA LEU A 158 3.62 -3.00 -11.31
C LEU A 158 2.51 -3.08 -10.25
N SER A 159 2.14 -4.28 -9.80
CA SER A 159 1.14 -4.45 -8.74
C SER A 159 1.56 -3.74 -7.45
N GLN A 160 2.83 -3.84 -7.06
CA GLN A 160 3.37 -3.17 -5.88
C GLN A 160 3.48 -1.65 -6.07
N PHE A 161 3.82 -1.18 -7.28
CA PHE A 161 3.79 0.24 -7.64
C PHE A 161 2.39 0.82 -7.46
N TRP A 162 1.35 0.15 -7.97
CA TRP A 162 -0.03 0.63 -7.84
C TRP A 162 -0.55 0.54 -6.40
N SER A 163 -0.14 -0.48 -5.65
CA SER A 163 -0.41 -0.54 -4.22
C SER A 163 0.23 0.60 -3.42
N ASN A 164 1.36 1.14 -3.89
CA ASN A 164 1.97 2.33 -3.31
C ASN A 164 1.33 3.63 -3.84
N HIS A 165 0.88 3.64 -5.10
CA HIS A 165 0.17 4.77 -5.68
C HIS A 165 -1.16 5.04 -4.98
N PHE A 166 -1.92 3.98 -4.70
CA PHE A 166 -3.17 4.00 -3.94
C PHE A 166 -2.92 3.59 -2.49
N ALA A 167 -1.96 4.26 -1.85
CA ALA A 167 -1.46 3.87 -0.54
C ALA A 167 -2.56 3.95 0.55
N VAL A 168 -2.73 2.84 1.26
CA VAL A 168 -3.47 2.78 2.53
C VAL A 168 -2.49 2.40 3.63
N SER A 169 -2.52 3.15 4.73
CA SER A 169 -1.68 2.87 5.89
C SER A 169 -2.41 2.03 6.94
N ILE A 170 -1.78 0.92 7.33
CA ILE A 170 -2.32 0.01 8.35
C ILE A 170 -2.26 0.57 9.77
N ASP A 171 -1.59 1.71 9.99
CA ASP A 171 -1.63 2.43 11.26
C ASP A 171 -3.02 3.01 11.54
N LYS A 172 -3.80 3.27 10.49
CA LYS A 172 -5.20 3.69 10.65
C LYS A 172 -6.07 2.46 10.95
N GLY A 173 -6.45 2.34 12.23
CA GLY A 173 -7.00 1.11 12.79
C GLY A 173 -8.21 0.50 12.06
N ASN A 174 -9.08 1.32 11.46
CA ASN A 174 -10.27 0.86 10.71
C ASN A 174 -9.95 0.37 9.28
N ALA A 175 -8.79 0.72 8.72
CA ALA A 175 -8.34 0.32 7.38
C ALA A 175 -7.30 -0.83 7.41
N ARG A 176 -6.65 -1.05 8.56
CA ARG A 176 -5.58 -2.06 8.78
C ARG A 176 -5.84 -3.43 8.18
N LEU A 177 -7.07 -3.92 8.27
CA LEU A 177 -7.42 -5.29 7.86
C LEU A 177 -7.60 -5.46 6.35
N TYR A 178 -7.65 -4.35 5.60
CA TYR A 178 -8.07 -4.33 4.20
C TYR A 178 -6.96 -3.97 3.21
N ALA A 179 -5.75 -3.60 3.69
CA ALA A 179 -4.66 -3.21 2.79
C ALA A 179 -4.25 -4.35 1.84
N GLY A 180 -4.11 -5.58 2.38
CA GLY A 180 -3.84 -6.77 1.58
C GLY A 180 -4.97 -7.05 0.58
N SER A 181 -6.23 -7.06 1.05
CA SER A 181 -7.38 -7.37 0.19
C SER A 181 -7.59 -6.32 -0.90
N MET A 182 -7.30 -5.05 -0.64
CA MET A 182 -7.35 -4.00 -1.67
C MET A 182 -6.36 -4.28 -2.79
N GLU A 183 -5.12 -4.67 -2.47
CA GLU A 183 -4.17 -5.04 -3.51
C GLU A 183 -4.70 -6.19 -4.37
N ARG A 184 -5.33 -7.21 -3.78
CA ARG A 184 -5.83 -8.37 -4.51
C ARG A 184 -7.12 -8.17 -5.27
N GLU A 185 -8.04 -7.40 -4.72
CA GLU A 185 -9.41 -7.27 -5.21
C GLU A 185 -9.56 -6.05 -6.12
N ALA A 186 -8.81 -4.97 -5.85
CA ALA A 186 -8.93 -3.72 -6.59
C ALA A 186 -7.75 -3.45 -7.53
N ILE A 187 -6.52 -3.82 -7.16
CA ILE A 187 -5.31 -3.47 -7.94
C ILE A 187 -4.91 -4.59 -8.90
N ARG A 188 -4.57 -5.78 -8.38
CA ARG A 188 -4.05 -6.91 -9.18
C ARG A 188 -4.94 -7.28 -10.38
N PRO A 189 -6.29 -7.34 -10.27
CA PRO A 189 -7.15 -7.68 -11.41
C PRO A 189 -7.10 -6.64 -12.54
N HIS A 190 -6.82 -5.39 -12.20
CA HIS A 190 -6.84 -4.26 -13.14
C HIS A 190 -5.45 -3.79 -13.54
N VAL A 191 -4.37 -4.42 -13.04
CA VAL A 191 -2.99 -3.99 -13.26
C VAL A 191 -2.56 -3.97 -14.73
N LEU A 192 -3.24 -4.75 -15.58
CA LEU A 192 -3.06 -4.78 -17.03
C LEU A 192 -4.35 -4.37 -17.78
N GLY A 193 -5.23 -3.61 -17.14
CA GLY A 193 -6.52 -3.18 -17.69
C GLY A 193 -6.56 -1.69 -17.98
N ARG A 194 -7.75 -1.10 -17.90
CA ARG A 194 -7.94 0.35 -17.97
C ARG A 194 -7.78 0.97 -16.59
N PHE A 195 -7.11 2.12 -16.53
CA PHE A 195 -6.92 2.84 -15.28
C PHE A 195 -8.24 3.25 -14.62
N GLN A 196 -9.25 3.63 -15.41
CA GLN A 196 -10.59 3.94 -14.90
C GLN A 196 -11.17 2.81 -14.05
N ASP A 197 -10.99 1.54 -14.46
CA ASP A 197 -11.53 0.39 -13.75
C ASP A 197 -10.78 0.17 -12.44
N MET A 198 -9.45 0.30 -12.46
CA MET A 198 -8.64 0.25 -11.24
C MET A 198 -9.02 1.36 -10.26
N LEU A 199 -9.10 2.60 -10.75
CA LEU A 199 -9.49 3.77 -9.95
C LEU A 199 -10.84 3.53 -9.29
N LEU A 200 -11.86 3.16 -10.07
CA LEU A 200 -13.20 2.88 -9.54
C LEU A 200 -13.19 1.74 -8.51
N ALA A 201 -12.44 0.66 -8.76
CA ALA A 201 -12.34 -0.47 -7.86
C ALA A 201 -11.69 -0.05 -6.52
N VAL A 202 -10.62 0.75 -6.56
CA VAL A 202 -9.93 1.26 -5.38
C VAL A 202 -10.80 2.22 -4.59
N GLU A 203 -11.41 3.23 -5.24
CA GLU A 203 -12.19 4.26 -4.55
C GLU A 203 -13.49 3.71 -3.91
N ARG A 204 -13.91 2.51 -4.32
CA ARG A 204 -15.04 1.78 -3.71
C ARG A 204 -14.61 0.72 -2.71
N HIS A 205 -13.32 0.46 -2.58
CA HIS A 205 -12.82 -0.59 -1.70
C HIS A 205 -12.92 -0.17 -0.22
N PRO A 206 -13.29 -1.08 0.71
CA PRO A 206 -13.37 -0.76 2.15
C PRO A 206 -12.10 -0.14 2.72
N ALA A 207 -10.93 -0.58 2.25
CA ALA A 207 -9.65 -0.02 2.67
C ALA A 207 -9.61 1.50 2.44
N MET A 208 -9.89 1.95 1.21
CA MET A 208 -9.79 3.35 0.82
C MET A 208 -10.89 4.19 1.47
N LEU A 209 -12.15 3.72 1.42
CA LEU A 209 -13.29 4.41 2.02
C LEU A 209 -13.15 4.62 3.54
N ARG A 210 -12.48 3.69 4.24
CA ARG A 210 -12.22 3.80 5.69
C ARG A 210 -10.93 4.59 5.97
N TYR A 211 -9.91 4.44 5.12
CA TYR A 211 -8.64 5.14 5.27
C TYR A 211 -8.79 6.65 5.10
N LEU A 212 -9.66 7.09 4.20
CA LEU A 212 -9.94 8.50 3.94
C LEU A 212 -11.31 8.95 4.46
N ASP A 213 -11.88 8.18 5.39
CA ASP A 213 -13.12 8.47 6.15
C ASP A 213 -14.38 8.74 5.31
N ASN A 214 -14.36 8.45 4.00
CA ASN A 214 -15.52 8.63 3.13
C ASN A 214 -16.71 7.74 3.52
N ALA A 215 -16.45 6.57 4.12
CA ALA A 215 -17.52 5.70 4.61
C ALA A 215 -18.45 6.38 5.64
N ALA A 216 -17.97 7.45 6.27
CA ALA A 216 -18.69 8.29 7.22
C ALA A 216 -19.18 9.64 6.63
N SER A 217 -18.85 9.95 5.38
CA SER A 217 -19.17 11.21 4.69
C SER A 217 -20.67 11.31 4.40
N ILE A 218 -21.26 12.46 4.71
CA ILE A 218 -22.69 12.74 4.55
C ILE A 218 -22.83 14.08 3.83
N GLY A 219 -23.70 14.13 2.82
CA GLY A 219 -24.05 15.39 2.16
C GLY A 219 -24.78 16.34 3.10
N ASP A 220 -24.42 17.62 3.06
CA ASP A 220 -24.96 18.66 3.94
C ASP A 220 -26.47 18.84 3.77
N ASP A 221 -26.97 18.62 2.55
CA ASP A 221 -28.39 18.67 2.17
C ASP A 221 -29.00 17.27 1.98
N SER A 222 -28.29 16.23 2.43
CA SER A 222 -28.82 14.86 2.40
C SER A 222 -30.02 14.69 3.35
N ARG A 223 -30.88 13.71 3.07
CA ARG A 223 -32.04 13.37 3.93
C ARG A 223 -31.63 13.08 5.37
N VAL A 224 -30.46 12.45 5.57
CA VAL A 224 -29.91 12.18 6.90
C VAL A 224 -29.51 13.48 7.61
N ALA A 225 -28.82 14.39 6.92
CA ALA A 225 -28.42 15.68 7.50
C ALA A 225 -29.64 16.57 7.83
N MET A 226 -30.62 16.65 6.92
CA MET A 226 -31.87 17.37 7.17
C MET A 226 -32.64 16.80 8.37
N ARG A 227 -32.69 15.46 8.51
CA ARG A 227 -33.34 14.81 9.67
C ARG A 227 -32.59 15.10 10.97
N ALA A 228 -31.27 15.06 10.97
CA ALA A 228 -30.46 15.39 12.15
C ALA A 228 -30.72 16.83 12.62
N GLN A 229 -30.76 17.77 11.68
CA GLN A 229 -31.07 19.17 11.94
C GLN A 229 -32.45 19.36 12.58
N ARG A 230 -33.49 18.72 12.03
CA ARG A 230 -34.86 18.80 12.59
C ARG A 230 -34.95 18.23 14.01
N LEU A 231 -34.11 17.27 14.35
CA LEU A 231 -34.05 16.64 15.67
C LEU A 231 -33.09 17.35 16.64
N GLY A 232 -32.51 18.50 16.27
CA GLY A 232 -31.52 19.20 17.09
C GLY A 232 -30.23 18.40 17.34
N ARG A 233 -29.92 17.42 16.49
CA ARG A 233 -28.71 16.60 16.61
C ARG A 233 -27.57 17.22 15.80
N GLU A 234 -26.35 17.01 16.29
CA GLU A 234 -25.13 17.42 15.57
C GLU A 234 -25.09 16.80 14.16
N LYS A 235 -24.87 17.65 13.15
CA LYS A 235 -24.70 17.21 11.77
C LYS A 235 -23.32 16.55 11.64
N ARG A 236 -23.29 15.29 11.22
CA ARG A 236 -22.07 14.72 10.64
C ARG A 236 -21.93 15.33 9.24
N GLY A 237 -20.81 16.00 8.99
CA GLY A 237 -20.61 16.79 7.78
C GLY A 237 -19.91 16.05 6.65
N LEU A 238 -19.76 16.77 5.54
CA LEU A 238 -18.97 16.37 4.39
C LEU A 238 -17.51 16.06 4.78
N ASN A 239 -16.97 14.95 4.29
CA ASN A 239 -15.54 14.65 4.37
C ASN A 239 -14.90 14.79 2.99
N GLU A 240 -13.94 15.69 2.86
CA GLU A 240 -13.27 16.01 1.60
C GLU A 240 -12.02 15.18 1.32
N ASN A 241 -11.51 14.43 2.30
CA ASN A 241 -10.19 13.81 2.21
C ASN A 241 -10.09 12.90 0.98
N LEU A 242 -11.05 12.00 0.79
CA LEU A 242 -11.06 11.11 -0.37
C LEU A 242 -11.08 11.87 -1.70
N ALA A 243 -11.91 12.91 -1.81
CA ALA A 243 -11.99 13.72 -3.02
C ALA A 243 -10.66 14.47 -3.30
N ARG A 244 -10.02 14.99 -2.25
CA ARG A 244 -8.71 15.63 -2.35
C ARG A 244 -7.66 14.64 -2.83
N GLU A 245 -7.57 13.46 -2.23
CA GLU A 245 -6.58 12.45 -2.66
C GLU A 245 -6.85 11.94 -4.08
N ILE A 246 -8.13 11.78 -4.46
CA ILE A 246 -8.50 11.42 -5.84
C ILE A 246 -7.92 12.43 -6.82
N LEU A 247 -8.16 13.73 -6.62
CA LEU A 247 -7.69 14.78 -7.53
C LEU A 247 -6.17 14.93 -7.46
N GLU A 248 -5.60 15.00 -6.26
CA GLU A 248 -4.21 15.36 -6.02
C GLU A 248 -3.23 14.20 -6.28
N LEU A 249 -3.50 13.03 -5.70
CA LEU A 249 -2.53 11.95 -5.62
C LEU A 249 -2.83 10.82 -6.59
N HIS A 250 -4.11 10.45 -6.71
CA HIS A 250 -4.54 9.31 -7.50
C HIS A 250 -4.70 9.65 -8.99
N THR A 251 -5.03 10.91 -9.32
CA THR A 251 -5.32 11.30 -10.71
C THR A 251 -4.48 12.46 -11.22
N LEU A 252 -4.84 13.71 -10.98
CA LEU A 252 -4.34 14.87 -11.74
C LEU A 252 -2.93 15.30 -11.35
N GLY A 253 -2.46 14.92 -10.17
CA GLY A 253 -1.25 15.48 -9.58
C GLY A 253 -1.53 16.80 -8.86
N VAL A 254 -0.63 17.22 -7.97
CA VAL A 254 -0.76 18.46 -7.18
C VAL A 254 -0.92 19.71 -8.04
N ASP A 255 -0.26 19.76 -9.20
CA ASP A 255 -0.35 20.85 -10.18
C ASP A 255 -1.39 20.56 -11.28
N GLY A 256 -2.38 19.72 -10.98
CA GLY A 256 -3.37 19.20 -11.93
C GLY A 256 -4.42 20.20 -12.40
N GLY A 257 -4.40 21.43 -11.88
CA GLY A 257 -5.28 22.54 -12.29
C GLY A 257 -6.68 22.54 -11.67
N TYR A 258 -6.95 21.66 -10.69
CA TYR A 258 -8.19 21.70 -9.90
C TYR A 258 -8.13 22.78 -8.83
N ARG A 259 -9.30 23.20 -8.35
CA ARG A 259 -9.45 24.16 -7.25
C ARG A 259 -10.11 23.52 -6.04
N GLN A 260 -10.16 24.25 -4.93
CA GLN A 260 -10.84 23.78 -3.72
C GLN A 260 -12.34 23.52 -3.98
N GLU A 261 -12.97 24.27 -4.88
CA GLU A 261 -14.36 24.02 -5.27
C GLU A 261 -14.55 22.66 -5.94
N ASP A 262 -13.59 22.22 -6.76
CA ASP A 262 -13.63 20.90 -7.39
C ASP A 262 -13.51 19.77 -6.36
N VAL A 263 -12.70 19.97 -5.31
CA VAL A 263 -12.58 19.04 -4.18
C VAL A 263 -13.92 18.89 -3.47
N ILE A 264 -14.59 20.01 -3.16
CA ILE A 264 -15.89 20.02 -2.49
C ILE A 264 -16.96 19.36 -3.37
N GLU A 265 -16.99 19.69 -4.66
CA GLU A 265 -17.98 19.16 -5.59
C GLU A 265 -17.80 17.67 -5.85
N LEU A 266 -16.55 17.19 -5.94
CA LEU A 266 -16.27 15.75 -5.98
C LEU A 266 -16.63 15.07 -4.65
N ALA A 267 -16.30 15.68 -3.51
CA ALA A 267 -16.66 15.14 -2.19
C ALA A 267 -18.16 14.94 -2.08
N ARG A 268 -18.97 15.93 -2.50
CA ARG A 268 -20.42 15.82 -2.62
C ARG A 268 -20.84 14.67 -3.53
N ALA A 269 -20.24 14.56 -4.72
CA ALA A 269 -20.55 13.49 -5.69
C ALA A 269 -20.28 12.06 -5.17
N ILE A 270 -19.40 11.89 -4.19
CA ILE A 270 -19.05 10.58 -3.60
C ILE A 270 -19.59 10.38 -2.17
N THR A 271 -20.38 11.32 -1.65
CA THR A 271 -21.11 11.12 -0.40
C THR A 271 -22.01 9.88 -0.49
N GLY A 272 -22.17 9.16 0.63
CA GLY A 272 -22.94 7.93 0.67
C GLY A 272 -22.22 6.69 0.11
N TRP A 273 -21.05 6.82 -0.53
CA TRP A 273 -20.18 5.67 -0.83
C TRP A 273 -19.59 5.15 0.48
N SER A 274 -20.01 3.95 0.88
CA SER A 274 -19.74 3.44 2.21
C SER A 274 -19.49 1.94 2.22
N THR A 275 -19.16 1.44 3.40
CA THR A 275 -19.04 0.00 3.68
C THR A 275 -20.32 -0.50 4.36
N PRO A 276 -20.70 -1.77 4.20
CA PRO A 276 -21.74 -2.40 5.01
C PRO A 276 -21.54 -2.10 6.51
N GLY A 277 -22.63 -1.91 7.23
CA GLY A 277 -22.63 -1.84 8.69
C GLY A 277 -23.15 -3.14 9.31
N PRO A 278 -23.23 -3.24 10.64
CA PRO A 278 -23.74 -4.43 11.32
C PRO A 278 -25.18 -4.81 10.92
N ARG A 279 -26.01 -3.84 10.53
CA ARG A 279 -27.37 -4.09 10.03
C ARG A 279 -27.40 -4.72 8.63
N ASP A 280 -26.28 -4.61 7.92
CA ASP A 280 -26.07 -5.15 6.58
C ASP A 280 -25.19 -6.41 6.64
N ALA A 281 -25.06 -7.06 7.81
CA ALA A 281 -24.14 -8.19 8.01
C ALA A 281 -24.41 -9.40 7.08
N ALA A 282 -25.63 -9.51 6.55
CA ALA A 282 -26.00 -10.50 5.54
C ALA A 282 -25.52 -10.13 4.11
N ALA A 283 -25.02 -8.92 3.89
CA ALA A 283 -24.59 -8.46 2.57
C ALA A 283 -23.42 -9.31 2.04
N ALA A 284 -23.54 -9.74 0.78
CA ALA A 284 -22.50 -10.45 0.05
C ALA A 284 -21.48 -9.52 -0.62
N GLN A 285 -21.53 -8.22 -0.33
CA GLN A 285 -20.71 -7.18 -0.94
C GLN A 285 -20.00 -6.34 0.13
N SER A 286 -18.83 -5.79 -0.22
CA SER A 286 -18.00 -4.99 0.68
C SER A 286 -18.18 -3.46 0.51
N PHE A 287 -18.91 -3.04 -0.52
CA PHE A 287 -19.30 -1.66 -0.81
C PHE A 287 -20.82 -1.51 -0.74
N VAL A 288 -21.33 -0.37 -0.27
CA VAL A 288 -22.76 0.00 -0.35
C VAL A 288 -22.92 1.48 -0.66
N PHE A 289 -23.96 1.82 -1.42
CA PHE A 289 -24.36 3.21 -1.62
C PHE A 289 -25.52 3.60 -0.70
N ARG A 290 -25.31 4.61 0.14
CA ARG A 290 -26.29 5.14 1.09
C ARG A 290 -26.98 6.35 0.50
N ALA A 291 -27.99 6.12 -0.35
CA ALA A 291 -28.72 7.20 -1.04
C ALA A 291 -29.25 8.31 -0.10
N ASN A 292 -29.70 7.96 1.11
CA ASN A 292 -30.21 8.96 2.07
C ASN A 292 -29.10 9.84 2.69
N ALA A 293 -27.84 9.44 2.60
CA ALA A 293 -26.67 10.21 3.05
C ALA A 293 -25.95 10.93 1.88
N HIS A 294 -26.40 10.71 0.65
CA HIS A 294 -25.84 11.35 -0.53
C HIS A 294 -26.33 12.79 -0.66
N GLU A 295 -25.44 13.67 -1.11
CA GLU A 295 -25.74 15.06 -1.45
C GLU A 295 -26.60 15.10 -2.72
N PRO A 296 -27.78 15.74 -2.70
CA PRO A 296 -28.62 15.86 -3.89
C PRO A 296 -28.11 16.90 -4.89
N GLY A 297 -28.67 16.88 -6.09
CA GLY A 297 -28.45 17.88 -7.15
C GLY A 297 -27.25 17.63 -8.07
N ALA A 298 -27.24 18.36 -9.18
CA ALA A 298 -26.18 18.32 -10.16
C ALA A 298 -24.86 18.88 -9.60
N ARG A 299 -23.73 18.28 -9.99
CA ARG A 299 -22.38 18.70 -9.59
C ARG A 299 -21.64 19.35 -10.73
N ARG A 300 -20.68 20.21 -10.40
CA ARG A 300 -19.75 20.78 -11.39
C ARG A 300 -18.31 20.55 -10.95
N VAL A 301 -17.56 19.74 -11.70
CA VAL A 301 -16.17 19.38 -11.40
C VAL A 301 -15.33 19.65 -12.64
N LEU A 302 -14.24 20.40 -12.50
CA LEU A 302 -13.33 20.83 -13.57
C LEU A 302 -14.07 21.49 -14.74
N GLY A 303 -15.08 22.31 -14.42
CA GLY A 303 -15.89 23.00 -15.42
C GLY A 303 -16.91 22.12 -16.16
N ARG A 304 -16.94 20.80 -15.94
CA ARG A 304 -17.96 19.88 -16.47
C ARG A 304 -19.14 19.73 -15.52
N SER A 305 -20.35 19.65 -16.06
CA SER A 305 -21.58 19.40 -15.29
C SER A 305 -21.96 17.93 -15.32
N TYR A 306 -22.30 17.38 -14.16
CA TYR A 306 -22.75 16.00 -13.97
C TYR A 306 -24.15 16.02 -13.38
N ALA A 307 -25.12 15.43 -14.09
CA ALA A 307 -26.50 15.35 -13.64
C ALA A 307 -26.61 14.60 -12.31
N GLU A 308 -27.67 14.87 -11.55
CA GLU A 308 -27.98 14.07 -10.36
C GLU A 308 -28.26 12.62 -10.78
N GLY A 309 -27.52 11.67 -10.20
CA GLY A 309 -27.60 10.26 -10.55
C GLY A 309 -27.26 9.31 -9.40
N GLY A 310 -27.24 9.84 -8.17
CA GLY A 310 -26.77 9.09 -7.01
C GLY A 310 -25.34 8.58 -7.20
N GLN A 311 -25.14 7.27 -7.02
CA GLN A 311 -23.83 6.65 -7.15
C GLN A 311 -23.17 6.88 -8.53
N GLU A 312 -23.96 6.92 -9.61
CA GLU A 312 -23.44 7.04 -10.96
C GLU A 312 -22.80 8.40 -11.23
N GLN A 313 -23.19 9.44 -10.48
CA GLN A 313 -22.59 10.77 -10.59
C GLN A 313 -21.10 10.73 -10.25
N GLY A 314 -20.72 10.15 -9.10
CA GLY A 314 -19.32 9.96 -8.73
C GLY A 314 -18.56 9.05 -9.71
N ARG A 315 -19.20 8.01 -10.25
CA ARG A 315 -18.58 7.13 -11.27
C ARG A 315 -18.25 7.87 -12.55
N ALA A 316 -19.16 8.74 -13.02
CA ALA A 316 -18.94 9.56 -14.20
C ALA A 316 -17.78 10.54 -14.00
N VAL A 317 -17.70 11.18 -12.82
CA VAL A 317 -16.56 12.07 -12.50
C VAL A 317 -15.23 11.30 -12.50
N LEU A 318 -15.16 10.13 -11.85
CA LEU A 318 -13.94 9.31 -11.85
C LEU A 318 -13.53 8.85 -13.25
N ALA A 319 -14.49 8.53 -14.11
CA ALA A 319 -14.23 8.14 -15.49
C ALA A 319 -13.58 9.28 -16.30
N ASP A 320 -14.05 10.51 -16.13
CA ASP A 320 -13.48 11.68 -16.81
C ASP A 320 -12.12 12.10 -16.24
N LEU A 321 -11.94 11.98 -14.91
CA LEU A 321 -10.63 12.18 -14.28
C LEU A 321 -9.59 11.18 -14.79
N ALA A 322 -9.95 9.90 -14.90
CA ALA A 322 -9.06 8.85 -15.41
C ALA A 322 -8.55 9.15 -16.83
N ARG A 323 -9.34 9.82 -17.68
CA ARG A 323 -8.97 10.18 -19.06
C ARG A 323 -8.37 11.58 -19.18
N HIS A 324 -8.20 12.30 -18.07
CA HIS A 324 -7.73 13.68 -18.12
C HIS A 324 -6.25 13.75 -18.55
N PRO A 325 -5.85 14.73 -19.41
CA PRO A 325 -4.45 14.87 -19.82
C PRO A 325 -3.46 15.07 -18.66
N ALA A 326 -3.89 15.73 -17.58
CA ALA A 326 -3.05 15.84 -16.37
C ALA A 326 -2.81 14.47 -15.72
N THR A 327 -3.81 13.59 -15.69
CA THR A 327 -3.66 12.22 -15.18
C THR A 327 -2.72 11.40 -16.04
N ALA A 328 -2.85 11.49 -17.37
CA ALA A 328 -1.92 10.83 -18.28
C ALA A 328 -0.46 11.23 -18.00
N ARG A 329 -0.20 12.54 -17.80
CA ARG A 329 1.14 13.05 -17.49
C ARG A 329 1.62 12.66 -16.09
N HIS A 330 0.77 12.78 -15.07
CA HIS A 330 1.08 12.41 -13.69
C HIS A 330 1.47 10.94 -13.55
N LEU A 331 0.64 10.04 -14.10
CA LEU A 331 0.90 8.60 -14.06
C LEU A 331 2.15 8.23 -14.87
N SER A 332 2.32 8.81 -16.05
CA SER A 332 3.52 8.61 -16.88
C SER A 332 4.79 9.08 -16.18
N PHE A 333 4.74 10.22 -15.50
CA PHE A 333 5.85 10.74 -14.73
C PHE A 333 6.19 9.82 -13.56
N LYS A 334 5.21 9.37 -12.76
CA LYS A 334 5.45 8.44 -11.65
C LYS A 334 6.05 7.12 -12.12
N LEU A 335 5.56 6.54 -13.22
CA LEU A 335 6.10 5.29 -13.77
C LEU A 335 7.51 5.48 -14.37
N ALA A 336 7.71 6.52 -15.17
CA ALA A 336 9.04 6.83 -15.70
C ALA A 336 10.04 7.08 -14.57
N ARG A 337 9.63 7.77 -13.50
CA ARG A 337 10.45 7.93 -12.30
C ARG A 337 10.76 6.60 -11.64
N HIS A 338 9.78 5.71 -11.55
CA HIS A 338 9.91 4.43 -10.89
C HIS A 338 10.89 3.50 -11.60
N PHE A 339 10.90 3.50 -12.93
CA PHE A 339 11.67 2.54 -13.72
C PHE A 339 12.98 3.09 -14.29
N VAL A 340 13.09 4.41 -14.52
CA VAL A 340 14.18 4.99 -15.32
C VAL A 340 15.12 5.85 -14.47
N ALA A 341 14.63 6.94 -13.88
CA ALA A 341 15.48 7.88 -13.14
C ALA A 341 14.65 8.73 -12.17
N ASP A 342 15.26 9.24 -11.08
CA ASP A 342 14.58 10.12 -10.12
C ASP A 342 13.94 11.35 -10.80
N GLN A 343 14.62 11.88 -11.82
CA GLN A 343 14.12 12.88 -12.76
C GLN A 343 14.03 12.25 -14.16
N PRO A 344 12.88 11.72 -14.57
CA PRO A 344 12.74 11.05 -15.86
C PRO A 344 12.83 12.05 -17.03
N PRO A 345 13.37 11.65 -18.19
CA PRO A 345 13.41 12.50 -19.37
C PRO A 345 12.00 13.00 -19.77
N PRO A 346 11.77 14.31 -19.97
CA PRO A 346 10.45 14.83 -20.32
C PRO A 346 9.86 14.19 -21.59
N ALA A 347 10.70 13.88 -22.56
CA ALA A 347 10.28 13.23 -23.80
C ALA A 347 9.73 11.81 -23.58
N LEU A 348 10.25 11.06 -22.61
CA LEU A 348 9.71 9.75 -22.23
C LEU A 348 8.31 9.92 -21.61
N VAL A 349 8.18 10.84 -20.67
CA VAL A 349 6.92 11.13 -19.98
C VAL A 349 5.83 11.52 -20.99
N GLU A 350 6.14 12.40 -21.94
CA GLU A 350 5.18 12.81 -22.96
C GLU A 350 4.80 11.66 -23.90
N ARG A 351 5.76 10.83 -24.35
CA ARG A 351 5.44 9.65 -25.18
C ARG A 351 4.51 8.67 -24.48
N MET A 352 4.77 8.40 -23.19
CA MET A 352 3.93 7.56 -22.36
C MET A 352 2.52 8.16 -22.17
N ALA A 353 2.42 9.46 -21.89
CA ALA A 353 1.15 10.14 -21.71
C ALA A 353 0.31 10.13 -22.99
N GLN A 354 0.94 10.34 -24.14
CA GLN A 354 0.27 10.26 -25.44
C GLN A 354 -0.22 8.86 -25.77
N ALA A 355 0.56 7.81 -25.45
CA ALA A 355 0.11 6.42 -25.62
C ALA A 355 -1.11 6.13 -24.73
N TYR A 356 -1.08 6.55 -23.47
CA TYR A 356 -2.19 6.40 -22.54
C TYR A 356 -3.48 7.09 -23.03
N LEU A 357 -3.38 8.32 -23.54
CA LEU A 357 -4.54 9.07 -24.04
C LEU A 357 -5.11 8.47 -25.33
N ARG A 358 -4.24 8.05 -26.27
CA ARG A 358 -4.68 7.41 -27.53
C ARG A 358 -5.45 6.11 -27.29
N GLU A 359 -5.02 5.35 -26.28
CA GLU A 359 -5.61 4.05 -25.93
C GLU A 359 -6.62 4.15 -24.78
N ASP A 360 -7.17 5.35 -24.55
CA ASP A 360 -8.28 5.59 -23.64
C ASP A 360 -8.02 5.05 -22.20
N GLY A 361 -6.81 5.30 -21.71
CA GLY A 361 -6.36 4.93 -20.36
C GLY A 361 -5.95 3.47 -20.19
N ASP A 362 -5.66 2.74 -21.28
CA ASP A 362 -5.11 1.39 -21.23
C ASP A 362 -3.70 1.37 -20.62
N LEU A 363 -3.54 0.63 -19.53
CA LEU A 363 -2.29 0.53 -18.80
C LEU A 363 -1.23 -0.32 -19.54
N ARG A 364 -1.62 -1.32 -20.34
CA ARG A 364 -0.66 -2.10 -21.14
C ARG A 364 -0.03 -1.22 -22.22
N ALA A 365 -0.82 -0.35 -22.85
CA ALA A 365 -0.30 0.62 -23.82
C ALA A 365 0.72 1.57 -23.18
N LEU A 366 0.42 2.06 -21.98
CA LEU A 366 1.33 2.89 -21.19
C LEU A 366 2.64 2.16 -20.88
N TYR A 367 2.58 0.91 -20.44
CA TYR A 367 3.79 0.11 -20.16
C TYR A 367 4.56 -0.23 -21.43
N ARG A 368 3.88 -0.54 -22.53
CA ARG A 368 4.51 -0.78 -23.82
C ARG A 368 5.32 0.44 -24.27
N ALA A 369 4.76 1.64 -24.17
CA ALA A 369 5.46 2.88 -24.51
C ALA A 369 6.71 3.12 -23.65
N LEU A 370 6.68 2.73 -22.37
CA LEU A 370 7.88 2.73 -21.51
C LEU A 370 8.93 1.74 -22.02
N LEU A 371 8.53 0.50 -22.30
CA LEU A 371 9.44 -0.59 -22.69
C LEU A 371 10.05 -0.39 -24.08
N GLU A 372 9.33 0.23 -25.02
CA GLU A 372 9.80 0.49 -26.38
C GLU A 372 10.67 1.75 -26.47
N SER A 373 10.74 2.55 -25.41
CA SER A 373 11.53 3.78 -25.40
C SER A 373 13.00 3.51 -25.13
N GLU A 374 13.89 3.88 -26.06
CA GLU A 374 15.35 3.79 -25.91
C GLU A 374 15.88 4.46 -24.63
N GLN A 375 15.25 5.56 -24.20
CA GLN A 375 15.62 6.27 -22.97
C GLN A 375 15.47 5.42 -21.70
N ALA A 376 14.63 4.38 -21.73
CA ALA A 376 14.45 3.45 -20.61
C ALA A 376 15.51 2.33 -20.58
N TRP A 377 16.37 2.25 -21.61
CA TRP A 377 17.37 1.19 -21.81
C TRP A 377 18.82 1.69 -21.83
N THR A 378 19.04 2.97 -21.58
CA THR A 378 20.41 3.54 -21.48
C THR A 378 21.13 3.04 -20.22
N ALA A 379 22.45 3.22 -20.17
CA ALA A 379 23.25 2.89 -18.98
C ALA A 379 22.94 3.82 -17.77
N ASP A 380 22.49 5.04 -18.04
CA ASP A 380 22.15 6.03 -17.00
C ASP A 380 20.76 5.83 -16.40
N ALA A 381 19.90 5.04 -17.06
CA ALA A 381 18.58 4.67 -16.55
C ALA A 381 18.73 3.70 -15.37
N ARG A 382 19.02 4.22 -14.19
CA ARG A 382 19.22 3.42 -12.99
C ARG A 382 18.48 3.98 -11.79
N LYS A 383 18.09 3.07 -10.90
CA LYS A 383 17.36 3.40 -9.68
C LYS A 383 17.98 2.71 -8.48
N PHE A 384 18.14 3.42 -7.37
CA PHE A 384 18.49 2.77 -6.12
C PHE A 384 17.28 1.92 -5.66
N LYS A 385 17.52 0.66 -5.28
CA LYS A 385 16.44 -0.24 -4.82
C LYS A 385 15.83 0.33 -3.55
N THR A 386 14.51 0.39 -3.45
CA THR A 386 13.82 0.58 -2.17
C THR A 386 14.12 -0.60 -1.23
N PRO A 387 13.94 -0.49 0.10
CA PRO A 387 14.10 -1.63 1.00
C PRO A 387 13.28 -2.86 0.57
N ASN A 388 12.05 -2.66 0.10
CA ASN A 388 11.18 -3.69 -0.44
C ASN A 388 11.79 -4.37 -1.68
N ASP A 389 12.27 -3.58 -2.64
CA ASP A 389 12.92 -4.12 -3.86
C ASP A 389 14.19 -4.90 -3.53
N PHE A 390 14.99 -4.40 -2.58
CA PHE A 390 16.22 -5.05 -2.14
C PHE A 390 15.93 -6.40 -1.48
N VAL A 391 14.96 -6.43 -0.55
CA VAL A 391 14.53 -7.67 0.12
C VAL A 391 14.02 -8.69 -0.90
N ILE A 392 13.13 -8.30 -1.82
CA ILE A 392 12.63 -9.23 -2.84
C ILE A 392 13.76 -9.70 -3.77
N SER A 393 14.64 -8.80 -4.21
CA SER A 393 15.79 -9.18 -5.04
C SER A 393 16.69 -10.19 -4.34
N ALA A 394 16.93 -10.03 -3.03
CA ALA A 394 17.76 -10.94 -2.24
C ALA A 394 17.09 -12.31 -2.07
N LEU A 395 15.77 -12.33 -1.83
CA LEU A 395 14.99 -13.57 -1.80
C LEU A 395 15.08 -14.32 -3.13
N ARG A 396 14.95 -13.62 -4.27
CA ARG A 396 15.06 -14.21 -5.61
C ARG A 396 16.48 -14.70 -5.91
N ALA A 397 17.49 -13.86 -5.74
CA ALA A 397 18.87 -14.20 -6.07
C ALA A 397 19.46 -15.30 -5.19
N GLY A 398 19.01 -15.38 -3.93
CA GLY A 398 19.38 -16.43 -2.98
C GLY A 398 18.47 -17.64 -2.99
N GLU A 399 17.39 -17.65 -3.79
CA GLU A 399 16.35 -18.70 -3.82
C GLU A 399 15.80 -19.03 -2.42
N LEU A 400 15.60 -17.98 -1.62
CA LEU A 400 15.26 -18.11 -0.20
C LEU A 400 13.74 -18.26 -0.02
N PRO A 401 13.28 -19.35 0.63
CA PRO A 401 11.87 -19.54 0.89
C PRO A 401 11.34 -18.51 1.90
N VAL A 402 10.14 -17.98 1.62
CA VAL A 402 9.46 -16.98 2.46
C VAL A 402 8.70 -17.60 3.63
N GLY A 403 8.19 -18.83 3.47
CA GLY A 403 7.31 -19.57 4.40
C GLY A 403 7.26 -19.06 5.85
N ASP A 404 8.07 -19.63 6.73
CA ASP A 404 8.11 -19.30 8.17
C ASP A 404 8.79 -17.97 8.49
N GLN A 405 9.36 -17.31 7.48
CA GLN A 405 10.23 -16.14 7.62
C GLN A 405 9.47 -14.82 7.42
N ALA A 406 8.19 -14.88 7.07
CA ALA A 406 7.36 -13.70 6.83
C ALA A 406 7.43 -12.69 8.01
N ARG A 407 7.47 -13.16 9.27
CA ARG A 407 7.56 -12.27 10.43
C ARG A 407 8.92 -11.55 10.50
N ALA A 408 10.01 -12.26 10.21
CA ALA A 408 11.34 -11.69 10.17
C ALA A 408 11.46 -10.65 9.06
N LEU A 409 10.90 -10.93 7.88
CA LEU A 409 10.87 -9.99 6.76
C LEU A 409 10.11 -8.70 7.08
N VAL A 410 8.96 -8.81 7.77
CA VAL A 410 8.20 -7.64 8.22
C VAL A 410 9.02 -6.79 9.19
N GLY A 411 9.69 -7.41 10.16
CA GLY A 411 10.58 -6.72 11.08
C GLY A 411 11.76 -6.05 10.39
N LEU A 412 12.37 -6.74 9.41
CA LEU A 412 13.47 -6.22 8.61
C LEU A 412 13.05 -5.00 7.76
N LEU A 413 11.90 -5.07 7.10
CA LEU A 413 11.39 -3.95 6.31
C LEU A 413 11.08 -2.73 7.17
N ALA A 414 10.54 -2.95 8.38
CA ALA A 414 10.35 -1.87 9.35
C ALA A 414 11.69 -1.26 9.79
N SER A 415 12.74 -2.06 10.07
CA SER A 415 14.04 -1.54 10.49
C SER A 415 14.77 -0.79 9.37
N LEU A 416 14.54 -1.18 8.11
CA LEU A 416 15.03 -0.50 6.91
C LEU A 416 14.20 0.74 6.51
N GLY A 417 13.13 1.06 7.26
CA GLY A 417 12.34 2.28 7.06
C GLY A 417 11.19 2.17 6.04
N GLN A 418 10.87 0.97 5.56
CA GLN A 418 9.73 0.73 4.65
C GLN A 418 8.81 -0.39 5.16
N PRO A 419 8.13 -0.20 6.31
CA PRO A 419 7.18 -1.18 6.83
C PRO A 419 6.04 -1.53 5.85
N VAL A 420 5.65 -2.80 5.80
CA VAL A 420 4.66 -3.32 4.82
C VAL A 420 3.29 -2.66 5.01
N PHE A 421 2.77 -2.01 3.96
CA PHE A 421 1.52 -1.23 3.98
C PHE A 421 1.44 -0.15 5.07
N THR A 422 2.57 0.41 5.51
CA THR A 422 2.58 1.47 6.52
C THR A 422 3.28 2.74 6.02
N PRO A 423 2.86 3.33 4.88
CA PRO A 423 3.34 4.66 4.52
C PRO A 423 2.85 5.70 5.54
N ARG A 424 3.62 6.79 5.65
CA ARG A 424 3.34 7.88 6.61
C ARG A 424 2.21 8.81 6.15
N SER A 425 1.85 8.77 4.86
CA SER A 425 0.78 9.56 4.26
C SER A 425 0.11 8.81 3.10
N PRO A 426 -1.04 9.29 2.59
CA PRO A 426 -1.69 8.74 1.40
C PRO A 426 -0.85 8.83 0.11
N ALA A 427 0.24 9.62 0.10
CA ALA A 427 1.17 9.68 -1.03
C ALA A 427 2.01 8.42 -1.22
N GLY A 428 1.98 7.50 -0.25
CA GLY A 428 2.77 6.27 -0.26
C GLY A 428 4.22 6.49 0.17
N PHE A 429 5.05 5.49 -0.08
CA PHE A 429 6.48 5.56 0.11
C PHE A 429 7.14 6.38 -1.01
N PRO A 430 8.19 7.15 -0.68
CA PRO A 430 8.93 7.90 -1.68
C PRO A 430 9.70 6.98 -2.62
N ASP A 431 9.99 7.48 -3.81
CA ASP A 431 10.60 6.71 -4.89
C ASP A 431 11.86 7.41 -5.43
N THR A 432 12.59 8.15 -4.59
CA THR A 432 13.89 8.75 -4.98
C THR A 432 15.05 8.05 -4.28
N ALA A 433 16.23 8.06 -4.88
CA ALA A 433 17.40 7.41 -4.28
C ALA A 433 17.78 8.04 -2.94
N ALA A 434 17.67 9.37 -2.82
CA ALA A 434 18.05 10.12 -1.64
C ALA A 434 17.26 9.70 -0.38
N ASP A 435 15.99 9.31 -0.54
CA ASP A 435 15.15 8.83 0.57
C ASP A 435 15.62 7.48 1.16
N TRP A 436 16.41 6.72 0.39
CA TRP A 436 16.76 5.33 0.72
C TRP A 436 18.27 5.10 0.89
N SER A 437 19.12 6.09 0.60
CA SER A 437 20.58 5.97 0.61
C SER A 437 21.25 6.71 1.78
N SER A 438 20.55 6.88 2.91
CA SER A 438 21.15 7.47 4.12
C SER A 438 22.26 6.57 4.70
N PRO A 439 23.28 7.13 5.38
CA PRO A 439 24.37 6.32 5.94
C PRO A 439 23.89 5.17 6.87
N ASP A 440 22.93 5.47 7.75
CA ASP A 440 22.31 4.46 8.63
C ASP A 440 21.55 3.39 7.81
N GLY A 441 20.81 3.81 6.78
CA GLY A 441 20.11 2.90 5.87
C GLY A 441 21.06 1.97 5.11
N LEU A 442 22.20 2.48 4.65
CA LEU A 442 23.24 1.68 3.98
C LEU A 442 23.87 0.66 4.92
N PHE A 443 24.16 1.05 6.17
CA PHE A 443 24.69 0.13 7.17
C PHE A 443 23.71 -1.01 7.48
N LYS A 444 22.42 -0.69 7.68
CA LYS A 444 21.38 -1.69 7.89
C LYS A 444 21.19 -2.63 6.70
N ARG A 445 21.42 -2.15 5.47
CA ARG A 445 21.42 -3.01 4.27
C ARG A 445 22.59 -3.99 4.24
N ILE A 446 23.76 -3.61 4.75
CA ILE A 446 24.90 -4.53 4.90
C ILE A 446 24.56 -5.62 5.92
N GLN A 447 23.94 -5.27 7.05
CA GLN A 447 23.47 -6.26 8.03
C GLN A 447 22.41 -7.19 7.42
N ALA A 448 21.47 -6.64 6.66
CA ALA A 448 20.47 -7.42 5.95
C ALA A 448 21.09 -8.37 4.90
N ALA A 449 22.10 -7.90 4.17
CA ALA A 449 22.86 -8.72 3.22
C ALA A 449 23.51 -9.93 3.90
N GLN A 450 24.13 -9.73 5.07
CA GLN A 450 24.68 -10.83 5.88
C GLN A 450 23.59 -11.81 6.34
N MET A 451 22.43 -11.30 6.78
CA MET A 451 21.30 -12.14 7.19
C MET A 451 20.76 -13.01 6.05
N PHE A 452 20.69 -12.47 4.82
CA PHE A 452 20.30 -13.25 3.65
C PHE A 452 21.38 -14.25 3.26
N ALA A 453 22.64 -13.82 3.22
CA ALA A 453 23.76 -14.65 2.82
C ALA A 453 23.94 -15.88 3.71
N ALA A 454 23.76 -15.73 5.03
CA ALA A 454 23.81 -16.83 6.00
C ALA A 454 22.76 -17.93 5.75
N ARG A 455 21.75 -17.67 4.93
CA ARG A 455 20.66 -18.59 4.60
C ARG A 455 20.72 -19.12 3.16
N VAL A 456 21.61 -18.58 2.33
CA VAL A 456 21.76 -19.05 0.95
C VAL A 456 22.35 -20.44 0.99
N ASP A 457 21.65 -21.40 0.39
CA ASP A 457 22.24 -22.70 0.14
C ASP A 457 23.38 -22.54 -0.87
N SER A 458 24.56 -22.89 -0.42
CA SER A 458 25.77 -22.73 -1.20
C SER A 458 25.89 -23.81 -2.28
N GLY A 459 25.22 -24.96 -2.10
CA GLY A 459 25.11 -26.05 -3.09
C GLY A 459 26.33 -26.21 -4.00
N ASP A 460 26.06 -26.31 -5.31
CA ASP A 460 27.08 -26.37 -6.37
C ASP A 460 27.37 -25.01 -7.03
N ILE A 461 26.66 -23.94 -6.63
CA ILE A 461 26.80 -22.61 -7.24
C ILE A 461 27.63 -21.67 -6.37
N THR A 462 28.85 -21.37 -6.84
CA THR A 462 29.73 -20.42 -6.16
C THR A 462 29.11 -19.01 -6.12
N PRO A 463 29.49 -18.14 -5.16
CA PRO A 463 29.03 -16.75 -5.14
C PRO A 463 29.31 -15.99 -6.44
N TYR A 464 30.44 -16.27 -7.09
CA TYR A 464 30.79 -15.70 -8.39
C TYR A 464 29.81 -16.15 -9.49
N GLN A 465 29.52 -17.46 -9.59
CA GLN A 465 28.55 -17.98 -10.55
C GLN A 465 27.13 -17.44 -10.26
N ARG A 466 26.74 -17.36 -8.99
CA ARG A 466 25.45 -16.78 -8.58
C ARG A 466 25.34 -15.32 -9.03
N ALA A 467 26.38 -14.51 -8.80
CA ALA A 467 26.42 -13.12 -9.26
C ALA A 467 26.25 -13.02 -10.78
N LEU A 468 26.95 -13.87 -11.55
CA LEU A 468 26.79 -13.90 -13.01
C LEU A 468 25.38 -14.29 -13.44
N ALA A 469 24.78 -15.29 -12.77
CA ALA A 469 23.46 -15.80 -13.09
C ALA A 469 22.33 -14.79 -12.80
N VAL A 470 22.53 -13.87 -11.85
CA VAL A 470 21.48 -12.92 -11.43
C VAL A 470 21.70 -11.47 -11.90
N LEU A 471 22.96 -11.04 -12.08
CA LEU A 471 23.31 -9.69 -12.52
C LEU A 471 23.82 -9.63 -13.96
N GLY A 472 24.24 -10.76 -14.54
CA GLY A 472 24.89 -10.82 -15.84
C GLY A 472 26.37 -10.40 -15.80
N SER A 473 27.12 -10.75 -16.85
CA SER A 473 28.57 -10.59 -16.90
C SER A 473 29.05 -9.13 -16.93
N GLN A 474 28.24 -8.19 -17.41
CA GLN A 474 28.61 -6.78 -17.46
C GLN A 474 28.68 -6.14 -16.07
N ALA A 475 27.78 -6.54 -15.16
CA ALA A 475 27.76 -6.02 -13.80
C ALA A 475 28.79 -6.70 -12.89
N VAL A 476 29.31 -7.87 -13.27
CA VAL A 476 30.25 -8.68 -12.49
C VAL A 476 31.64 -8.61 -13.11
N SER A 477 32.31 -7.47 -12.93
CA SER A 477 33.62 -7.17 -13.51
C SER A 477 34.61 -6.62 -12.47
N GLY A 478 35.90 -6.53 -12.85
CA GLY A 478 36.95 -5.88 -12.06
C GLY A 478 37.08 -6.43 -10.64
N ASP A 479 37.29 -5.53 -9.68
CA ASP A 479 37.48 -5.88 -8.26
C ASP A 479 36.29 -6.61 -7.65
N PHE A 480 35.07 -6.32 -8.12
CA PHE A 480 33.88 -7.03 -7.63
C PHE A 480 33.93 -8.51 -8.02
N ALA A 481 34.27 -8.82 -9.27
CA ALA A 481 34.46 -10.20 -9.72
C ALA A 481 35.60 -10.91 -8.98
N ILE A 482 36.71 -10.21 -8.74
CA ILE A 482 37.87 -10.75 -8.00
C ILE A 482 37.47 -11.04 -6.55
N GLY A 483 36.77 -10.12 -5.89
CA GLY A 483 36.30 -10.28 -4.51
C GLY A 483 35.38 -11.48 -4.34
N LEU A 484 34.44 -11.69 -5.28
CA LEU A 484 33.55 -12.85 -5.27
C LEU A 484 34.29 -14.18 -5.43
N ARG A 485 35.32 -14.24 -6.29
CA ARG A 485 36.13 -15.45 -6.49
C ARG A 485 37.07 -15.75 -5.33
N ARG A 486 37.48 -14.73 -4.57
CA ARG A 486 38.43 -14.84 -3.44
C ARG A 486 37.74 -14.83 -2.08
N ALA A 487 36.42 -14.83 -2.03
CA ALA A 487 35.68 -14.85 -0.78
C ALA A 487 36.07 -16.09 0.06
N GLY A 488 36.32 -15.88 1.35
CA GLY A 488 36.78 -16.94 2.26
C GLY A 488 35.74 -18.03 2.51
N SER A 489 34.46 -17.71 2.31
CA SER A 489 33.35 -18.66 2.35
C SER A 489 32.26 -18.27 1.35
N ALA A 490 31.36 -19.22 1.05
CA ALA A 490 30.21 -18.96 0.20
C ALA A 490 29.25 -17.91 0.82
N SER A 491 29.11 -17.91 2.15
CA SER A 491 28.36 -16.90 2.89
C SER A 491 28.98 -15.51 2.73
N ASP A 492 30.30 -15.37 2.88
CA ASP A 492 30.99 -14.08 2.69
C ASP A 492 30.84 -13.56 1.27
N GLY A 493 30.95 -14.45 0.28
CA GLY A 493 30.75 -14.09 -1.12
C GLY A 493 29.31 -13.66 -1.42
N CYS A 494 28.30 -14.34 -0.87
CA CYS A 494 26.90 -13.94 -1.03
C CYS A 494 26.59 -12.63 -0.30
N SER A 495 27.23 -12.40 0.86
CA SER A 495 27.15 -11.13 1.60
C SER A 495 27.73 -9.99 0.77
N LEU A 496 28.91 -10.20 0.16
CA LEU A 496 29.53 -9.25 -0.77
C LEU A 496 28.63 -8.98 -1.98
N LEU A 497 28.03 -10.01 -2.57
CA LEU A 497 27.07 -9.86 -3.67
C LEU A 497 25.90 -8.96 -3.25
N PHE A 498 25.19 -9.30 -2.17
CA PHE A 498 24.00 -8.55 -1.77
C PHE A 498 24.32 -7.12 -1.29
N ALA A 499 25.49 -6.89 -0.68
CA ALA A 499 25.92 -5.55 -0.26
C ALA A 499 26.48 -4.68 -1.41
N SER A 500 26.82 -5.28 -2.55
CA SER A 500 27.49 -4.58 -3.64
C SER A 500 26.63 -3.47 -4.29
N PRO A 501 27.25 -2.40 -4.81
CA PRO A 501 26.53 -1.41 -5.63
C PRO A 501 25.82 -2.06 -6.84
N ALA A 502 26.44 -3.07 -7.46
CA ALA A 502 25.84 -3.79 -8.59
C ALA A 502 24.49 -4.45 -8.22
N PHE A 503 24.31 -4.85 -6.95
CA PHE A 503 23.06 -5.42 -6.46
C PHE A 503 22.09 -4.38 -5.88
N GLN A 504 22.60 -3.30 -5.30
CA GLN A 504 21.79 -2.24 -4.67
C GLN A 504 21.09 -1.34 -5.70
N TRP A 505 21.60 -1.29 -6.92
CA TRP A 505 21.00 -0.53 -8.01
C TRP A 505 20.21 -1.44 -8.95
N ARG A 506 19.14 -0.89 -9.50
CA ARG A 506 18.35 -1.43 -10.61
C ARG A 506 18.93 -0.85 -11.88
N VAL A 507 19.63 -1.68 -12.65
CA VAL A 507 20.36 -1.34 -13.89
C VAL A 507 19.94 -2.27 -15.02
#